data_AF-A0A4S8I2W8-F1
#
_entry.id   AF-A0A4S8I2W8-F1
#
_cell.length_a   1.000
_cell.length_b   1.000
_cell.length_c   1.000
_cell.angle_alpha   90.00
_cell.angle_beta   90.00
_cell.angle_gamma   90.00
#
_symmetry.space_group_name_H-M   'P 1'
#
loop_
_entity.id
_entity.type
_entity.pdbx_description
1 polymer ?
#
loop_
_entity_poly.entity_id
_entity_poly.type
_entity_poly.pdbx_seq_one_letter_code
_entity_poly.pdbx_strand_id
1 'polypeptide(L)'
;MNSWVCVQDAGHIYNGLEAEQNGYFCPKCPYGEGILVNAQGQLTTAKQSPGGITIHNNPSIPQEDLGLAILLLDCSGSMKGSAFPNHPTSKKDLVARSVSAGIFSLSGNPLREFAYILIIGFDHEIDVLLPYTSIQEIVNQYQDAAGLEQMLREKMSKKEGATDINQALSVAFNFTQQFINSSIAALGNYKPRIQSVLDDNMQSHQIPNVRVLLFTDGEHYLGEDDRTLNPSPFKNLKYNGKPFDLLMSAYYGNSGENGYYQLKSLVSKCPRHPSQDQFFLFDDPSKVANLKGLFRMASGASGFCPHCLVESGTAIRDI
;
A
#
# COMPACT_ATOMS: atom_id res chain seq x y z
N MET A 1 4.56 15.82 -21.92
CA MET A 1 5.46 14.68 -21.62
C MET A 1 5.39 14.46 -20.12
N ASN A 2 5.00 13.27 -19.67
CA ASN A 2 4.89 12.93 -18.25
C ASN A 2 6.21 13.19 -17.54
N SER A 3 6.19 14.09 -16.56
CA SER A 3 7.34 14.43 -15.71
C SER A 3 7.20 13.73 -14.37
N TRP A 4 8.26 13.04 -13.96
CA TRP A 4 8.39 12.33 -12.70
C TRP A 4 9.32 13.09 -11.78
N VAL A 5 8.93 13.25 -10.52
CA VAL A 5 9.63 14.11 -9.56
C VAL A 5 9.93 13.31 -8.30
N CYS A 6 11.14 13.45 -7.77
CA CYS A 6 11.53 12.80 -6.51
C CYS A 6 10.75 13.38 -5.33
N VAL A 7 10.32 12.51 -4.43
CA VAL A 7 9.65 12.90 -3.18
C VAL A 7 10.55 13.68 -2.22
N GLN A 8 11.87 13.46 -2.25
CA GLN A 8 12.85 14.14 -1.38
C GLN A 8 13.32 15.49 -1.92
N ASP A 9 13.36 15.66 -3.25
CA ASP A 9 13.86 16.87 -3.90
C ASP A 9 13.11 17.13 -5.21
N ALA A 10 12.35 18.23 -5.23
CA ALA A 10 11.56 18.65 -6.39
C ALA A 10 12.42 19.03 -7.62
N GLY A 11 13.71 19.31 -7.42
CA GLY A 11 14.68 19.57 -8.49
C GLY A 11 15.13 18.30 -9.21
N HIS A 12 14.87 17.12 -8.66
CA HIS A 12 15.15 15.83 -9.30
C HIS A 12 13.97 15.42 -10.20
N ILE A 13 14.02 15.88 -11.45
CA ILE A 13 12.98 15.67 -12.46
C ILE A 13 13.47 14.70 -13.54
N TYR A 14 12.61 13.76 -13.92
CA TYR A 14 12.87 12.71 -14.91
C TYR A 14 11.71 12.63 -15.90
N ASN A 15 11.97 12.20 -17.13
CA ASN A 15 10.91 11.82 -18.06
C ASN A 15 10.40 10.38 -17.77
N GLY A 16 9.33 9.96 -18.45
CA GLY A 16 8.74 8.64 -18.23
C GLY A 16 9.69 7.46 -18.47
N LEU A 17 10.52 7.53 -19.51
CA LEU A 17 11.49 6.47 -19.83
C LEU A 17 12.58 6.38 -18.75
N GLU A 18 13.11 7.53 -18.33
CA GLU A 18 14.11 7.61 -17.26
C GLU A 18 13.56 7.09 -15.94
N ALA A 19 12.33 7.45 -15.57
CA ALA A 19 11.71 6.98 -14.35
C ALA A 19 11.55 5.45 -14.35
N GLU A 20 11.08 4.86 -15.45
CA GLU A 20 10.94 3.42 -15.60
C GLU A 20 12.29 2.69 -15.56
N GLN A 21 13.32 3.23 -16.22
CA GLN A 21 14.68 2.66 -16.21
C GLN A 21 15.29 2.62 -14.82
N ASN A 22 14.92 3.55 -13.93
CA ASN A 22 15.38 3.60 -12.56
C ASN A 22 14.41 2.91 -11.58
N GLY A 23 13.45 2.11 -12.06
CA GLY A 23 12.48 1.41 -11.21
C GLY A 23 11.63 2.37 -10.36
N TYR A 24 11.41 3.59 -10.86
CA TYR A 24 10.77 4.70 -10.14
C TYR A 24 11.45 5.11 -8.83
N PHE A 25 12.74 4.80 -8.67
CA PHE A 25 13.59 5.41 -7.66
C PHE A 25 14.40 6.56 -8.24
N CYS A 26 14.68 7.56 -7.40
CA CYS A 26 15.53 8.68 -7.75
C CYS A 26 16.99 8.24 -7.65
N PRO A 27 17.75 8.18 -8.76
CA PRO A 27 19.16 7.78 -8.75
C PRO A 27 20.10 8.79 -8.05
N LYS A 28 19.58 9.95 -7.65
CA LYS A 28 20.33 11.00 -6.93
C LYS A 28 20.12 10.95 -5.40
N CYS A 29 19.19 10.13 -4.91
CA CYS A 29 18.98 9.91 -3.49
C CYS A 29 19.64 8.60 -3.06
N PRO A 30 19.92 8.40 -1.76
CA PRO A 30 20.27 7.08 -1.26
C PRO A 30 19.19 6.05 -1.65
N TYR A 31 19.62 4.80 -1.86
CA TYR A 31 18.75 3.74 -2.34
C TYR A 31 17.52 3.56 -1.43
N GLY A 32 16.33 3.50 -2.03
CA GLY A 32 15.06 3.37 -1.31
C GLY A 32 14.53 4.66 -0.67
N GLU A 33 15.29 5.76 -0.63
CA GLU A 33 14.85 6.99 0.03
C GLU A 33 14.07 7.94 -0.89
N GLY A 34 14.38 7.96 -2.18
CA GLY A 34 13.73 8.81 -3.17
C GLY A 34 12.83 8.01 -4.10
N ILE A 35 11.52 8.01 -3.87
CA ILE A 35 10.52 7.51 -4.83
C ILE A 35 10.18 8.61 -5.83
N LEU A 36 9.98 8.24 -7.09
CA LEU A 36 9.51 9.14 -8.15
C LEU A 36 7.98 9.08 -8.24
N VAL A 37 7.34 10.24 -8.26
CA VAL A 37 5.88 10.36 -8.45
C VAL A 37 5.56 11.21 -9.66
N ASN A 38 4.44 10.93 -10.33
CA ASN A 38 4.05 11.64 -11.54
C ASN A 38 3.47 13.02 -11.18
N ALA A 39 4.12 14.09 -11.64
CA ALA A 39 3.70 15.48 -11.37
C ALA A 39 2.54 15.97 -12.26
N GLN A 40 2.18 15.23 -13.32
CA GLN A 40 1.14 15.66 -14.28
C GLN A 40 -0.26 15.09 -14.01
N GLY A 41 -0.39 14.02 -13.21
CA GLY A 41 -1.67 13.39 -12.90
C GLY A 41 -2.65 14.21 -12.05
N GLN A 42 -2.26 15.43 -11.65
CA GLN A 42 -2.95 16.15 -10.57
C GLN A 42 -3.32 17.61 -10.86
N LEU A 43 -2.94 18.15 -12.04
CA LEU A 43 -3.30 19.51 -12.47
C LEU A 43 -4.57 19.57 -13.35
N THR A 44 -5.18 18.45 -13.72
CA THR A 44 -6.19 18.38 -14.79
C THR A 44 -7.65 18.25 -14.33
N THR A 45 -7.98 18.26 -13.03
CA THR A 45 -9.38 18.28 -12.56
C THR A 45 -10.03 19.67 -12.57
N ALA A 46 -9.36 20.70 -13.12
CA ALA A 46 -10.03 21.93 -13.51
C ALA A 46 -10.70 21.73 -14.88
N LYS A 47 -11.96 21.27 -14.90
CA LYS A 47 -12.85 21.47 -16.07
C LYS A 47 -12.94 22.96 -16.34
N GLN A 48 -12.11 23.46 -17.24
CA GLN A 48 -12.24 24.80 -17.79
C GLN A 48 -13.50 24.83 -18.66
N SER A 49 -14.52 25.55 -18.19
CA SER A 49 -15.56 26.08 -19.06
C SER A 49 -14.91 26.97 -20.13
N PRO A 50 -15.34 26.90 -21.41
CA PRO A 50 -14.75 27.69 -22.47
C PRO A 50 -15.20 29.15 -22.33
N GLY A 51 -14.32 30.01 -21.82
CA GLY A 51 -14.55 31.45 -21.84
C GLY A 51 -13.55 32.27 -21.05
N GLY A 52 -12.62 32.93 -21.74
CA GLY A 52 -11.91 34.12 -21.24
C GLY A 52 -10.51 33.88 -20.69
N ILE A 53 -9.52 34.33 -21.47
CA ILE A 53 -8.11 34.43 -21.04
C ILE A 53 -8.02 35.54 -19.98
N THR A 54 -7.79 35.17 -18.73
CA THR A 54 -7.12 36.02 -17.74
C THR A 54 -6.14 35.15 -16.96
N ILE A 55 -4.84 35.45 -17.10
CA ILE A 55 -3.77 34.84 -16.31
C ILE A 55 -3.85 35.46 -14.92
N HIS A 56 -4.69 34.90 -14.07
CA HIS A 56 -4.62 35.12 -12.62
C HIS A 56 -3.81 33.99 -12.01
N ASN A 57 -2.78 34.35 -11.24
CA ASN A 57 -2.13 33.48 -10.26
C ASN A 57 -3.23 32.95 -9.32
N ASN A 58 -3.79 31.80 -9.67
CA ASN A 58 -4.85 31.19 -8.90
C ASN A 58 -4.19 30.54 -7.68
N PRO A 59 -4.52 30.94 -6.44
CA PRO A 59 -4.07 30.22 -5.27
C PRO A 59 -4.62 28.79 -5.40
N SER A 60 -3.70 27.82 -5.43
CA SER A 60 -3.95 26.39 -5.52
C SER A 60 -5.23 26.02 -4.76
N ILE A 61 -6.27 25.58 -5.49
CA ILE A 61 -7.42 24.91 -4.87
C ILE A 61 -6.82 23.78 -4.02
N PRO A 62 -7.06 23.72 -2.70
CA PRO A 62 -6.55 22.65 -1.86
C PRO A 62 -6.97 21.32 -2.47
N GLN A 63 -6.03 20.41 -2.73
CA GLN A 63 -6.41 19.02 -2.94
C GLN A 63 -6.91 18.50 -1.60
N GLU A 64 -8.23 18.50 -1.43
CA GLU A 64 -8.87 18.08 -0.20
C GLU A 64 -8.78 16.55 -0.05
N ASP A 65 -8.25 16.12 1.09
CA ASP A 65 -8.38 14.79 1.70
C ASP A 65 -8.02 13.57 0.83
N LEU A 66 -6.71 13.38 0.62
CA LEU A 66 -6.14 12.20 -0.06
C LEU A 66 -6.01 10.99 0.89
N GLY A 67 -6.33 9.80 0.40
CA GLY A 67 -6.04 8.52 1.06
C GLY A 67 -4.89 7.79 0.37
N LEU A 68 -4.09 7.04 1.13
CA LEU A 68 -2.96 6.27 0.63
C LEU A 68 -3.01 4.81 1.12
N ALA A 69 -2.87 3.87 0.19
CA ALA A 69 -2.55 2.48 0.49
C ALA A 69 -1.19 2.12 -0.09
N ILE A 70 -0.28 1.66 0.77
CA ILE A 70 1.02 1.08 0.38
C ILE A 70 0.90 -0.43 0.50
N LEU A 71 1.16 -1.14 -0.59
CA LEU A 71 1.17 -2.60 -0.63
C LEU A 71 2.61 -3.06 -0.77
N LEU A 72 3.09 -3.82 0.21
CA LEU A 72 4.39 -4.48 0.18
C LEU A 72 4.17 -5.92 -0.27
N LEU A 73 4.65 -6.28 -1.46
CA LEU A 73 4.48 -7.61 -2.05
C LEU A 73 5.81 -8.37 -1.98
N ASP A 74 5.83 -9.43 -1.19
CA ASP A 74 6.98 -10.33 -1.13
C ASP A 74 7.13 -11.08 -2.45
N CYS A 75 8.28 -10.86 -3.08
CA CYS A 75 8.70 -11.41 -4.35
C CYS A 75 9.88 -12.37 -4.18
N SER A 76 10.22 -12.78 -2.97
CA SER A 76 11.34 -13.68 -2.71
C SER A 76 11.14 -15.09 -3.28
N GLY A 77 12.18 -15.91 -3.22
CA GLY A 77 12.14 -17.31 -3.66
C GLY A 77 11.10 -18.17 -2.91
N SER A 78 10.88 -17.96 -1.62
CA SER A 78 9.92 -18.73 -0.80
C SER A 78 8.49 -18.56 -1.31
N MET A 79 8.17 -17.39 -1.86
CA MET A 79 6.87 -17.07 -2.43
C MET A 79 6.53 -17.82 -3.73
N LYS A 80 7.50 -18.51 -4.36
CA LYS A 80 7.22 -19.45 -5.47
C LYS A 80 6.53 -20.73 -5.01
N GLY A 81 6.65 -21.05 -3.73
CA GLY A 81 5.98 -22.21 -3.13
C GLY A 81 4.48 -22.17 -3.38
N SER A 82 3.85 -23.33 -3.28
CA SER A 82 2.40 -23.41 -3.40
C SER A 82 1.72 -22.56 -2.32
N ALA A 83 0.64 -21.88 -2.69
CA ALA A 83 -0.16 -21.10 -1.75
C ALA A 83 -0.88 -21.96 -0.71
N PHE A 84 -1.23 -23.20 -1.07
CA PHE A 84 -1.91 -24.15 -0.19
C PHE A 84 -1.38 -25.56 -0.46
N PRO A 85 -1.38 -26.47 0.53
CA PRO A 85 -0.91 -27.85 0.32
C PRO A 85 -1.54 -28.49 -0.93
N ASN A 86 -0.70 -29.01 -1.83
CA ASN A 86 -1.09 -29.66 -3.09
C ASN A 86 -1.88 -28.78 -4.09
N HIS A 87 -1.86 -27.45 -3.96
CA HIS A 87 -2.53 -26.55 -4.88
C HIS A 87 -1.56 -26.08 -5.99
N PRO A 88 -2.00 -25.91 -7.26
CA PRO A 88 -1.10 -25.51 -8.35
C PRO A 88 -0.73 -24.02 -8.36
N THR A 89 -1.48 -23.18 -7.65
CA THR A 89 -1.21 -21.72 -7.58
C THR A 89 -0.11 -21.41 -6.59
N SER A 90 0.92 -20.67 -7.03
CA SER A 90 1.97 -20.16 -6.14
C SER A 90 1.48 -19.06 -5.21
N LYS A 91 2.19 -18.78 -4.12
CA LYS A 91 1.87 -17.65 -3.22
C LYS A 91 1.92 -16.32 -4.00
N LYS A 92 2.94 -16.10 -4.83
CA LYS A 92 3.06 -14.89 -5.70
C LYS A 92 1.83 -14.70 -6.60
N ASP A 93 1.41 -15.75 -7.28
CA ASP A 93 0.26 -15.70 -8.19
C ASP A 93 -1.04 -15.37 -7.44
N LEU A 94 -1.21 -15.95 -6.25
CA LEU A 94 -2.35 -15.66 -5.41
C LEU A 94 -2.34 -14.21 -4.91
N VAL A 95 -1.17 -13.69 -4.51
CA VAL A 95 -0.99 -12.30 -4.11
C VAL A 95 -1.34 -11.36 -5.26
N ALA A 96 -0.74 -11.52 -6.44
CA ALA A 96 -0.98 -10.67 -7.61
C ALA A 96 -2.47 -10.64 -7.98
N ARG A 97 -3.13 -11.81 -8.05
CA ARG A 97 -4.56 -11.91 -8.31
C ARG A 97 -5.40 -11.19 -7.25
N SER A 98 -5.06 -11.39 -5.98
CA SER A 98 -5.84 -10.85 -4.85
C SER A 98 -5.71 -9.33 -4.76
N VAL A 99 -4.50 -8.82 -4.98
CA VAL A 99 -4.21 -7.38 -5.04
C VAL A 99 -5.01 -6.74 -6.18
N SER A 100 -4.91 -7.26 -7.40
CA SER A 100 -5.61 -6.69 -8.55
C SER A 100 -7.12 -6.73 -8.39
N ALA A 101 -7.68 -7.86 -7.95
CA ALA A 101 -9.11 -7.98 -7.69
C ALA A 101 -9.58 -7.02 -6.60
N GLY A 102 -8.78 -6.84 -5.55
CA GLY A 102 -9.05 -5.92 -4.46
C GLY A 102 -9.11 -4.47 -4.92
N ILE A 103 -8.12 -4.03 -5.69
CA ILE A 103 -8.06 -2.67 -6.27
C ILE A 103 -9.26 -2.42 -7.18
N PHE A 104 -9.57 -3.34 -8.09
CA PHE A 104 -10.70 -3.18 -9.01
C PHE A 104 -12.06 -3.27 -8.30
N SER A 105 -12.14 -3.88 -7.11
CA SER A 105 -13.36 -3.83 -6.30
C SER A 105 -13.70 -2.40 -5.81
N LEU A 106 -12.71 -1.49 -5.84
CA LEU A 106 -12.87 -0.07 -5.51
C LEU A 106 -13.28 0.79 -6.71
N SER A 107 -13.37 0.21 -7.92
CA SER A 107 -13.78 0.94 -9.12
C SER A 107 -15.16 1.60 -8.98
N GLY A 108 -16.07 1.04 -8.17
CA GLY A 108 -17.37 1.65 -7.87
C GLY A 108 -17.36 2.79 -6.85
N ASN A 109 -16.23 3.08 -6.21
CA ASN A 109 -16.14 4.10 -5.16
C ASN A 109 -16.16 5.52 -5.77
N PRO A 110 -17.08 6.41 -5.36
CA PRO A 110 -17.15 7.78 -5.88
C PRO A 110 -15.90 8.63 -5.55
N LEU A 111 -15.10 8.22 -4.55
CA LEU A 111 -13.89 8.91 -4.12
C LEU A 111 -12.60 8.29 -4.69
N ARG A 112 -12.72 7.41 -5.70
CA ARG A 112 -11.58 6.67 -6.28
C ARG A 112 -10.51 7.57 -6.91
N GLU A 113 -10.83 8.81 -7.25
CA GLU A 113 -9.85 9.80 -7.72
C GLU A 113 -8.98 10.39 -6.59
N PHE A 114 -9.43 10.29 -5.33
CA PHE A 114 -8.69 10.76 -4.15
C PHE A 114 -8.04 9.62 -3.35
N ALA A 115 -8.15 8.38 -3.82
CA ALA A 115 -7.53 7.21 -3.23
C ALA A 115 -6.34 6.79 -4.09
N TYR A 116 -5.16 6.76 -3.49
CA TYR A 116 -3.91 6.45 -4.16
C TYR A 116 -3.31 5.14 -3.66
N ILE A 117 -2.67 4.43 -4.58
CA ILE A 117 -1.95 3.19 -4.29
C ILE A 117 -0.49 3.34 -4.70
N LEU A 118 0.39 2.83 -3.85
CA LEU A 118 1.79 2.53 -4.15
C LEU A 118 2.01 1.03 -3.93
N ILE A 119 2.55 0.33 -4.93
CA ILE A 119 2.89 -1.09 -4.80
C ILE A 119 4.40 -1.24 -4.88
N ILE A 120 4.99 -1.73 -3.80
CA ILE A 120 6.41 -2.02 -3.67
C ILE A 120 6.57 -3.53 -3.65
N GLY A 121 7.38 -4.04 -4.56
CA GLY A 121 7.82 -5.44 -4.57
C GLY A 121 9.17 -5.54 -3.88
N PHE A 122 9.38 -6.59 -3.10
CA PHE A 122 10.64 -6.79 -2.42
C PHE A 122 11.08 -8.24 -2.44
N ASP A 123 12.38 -8.45 -2.58
CA ASP A 123 13.11 -9.64 -2.18
C ASP A 123 14.28 -9.15 -1.30
N HIS A 124 15.53 -9.44 -1.65
CA HIS A 124 16.70 -8.76 -1.09
C HIS A 124 16.92 -7.36 -1.69
N GLU A 125 16.16 -7.01 -2.73
CA GLU A 125 16.11 -5.68 -3.34
C GLU A 125 14.67 -5.17 -3.40
N ILE A 126 14.51 -3.86 -3.40
CA ILE A 126 13.22 -3.17 -3.53
C ILE A 126 12.98 -2.72 -4.98
N ASP A 127 11.74 -2.86 -5.46
CA ASP A 127 11.28 -2.30 -6.73
C ASP A 127 9.87 -1.70 -6.59
N VAL A 128 9.56 -0.67 -7.38
CA VAL A 128 8.22 -0.09 -7.45
C VAL A 128 7.43 -0.80 -8.56
N LEU A 129 6.57 -1.74 -8.18
CA LEU A 129 5.75 -2.49 -9.12
C LEU A 129 4.65 -1.62 -9.72
N LEU A 130 4.05 -0.75 -8.92
CA LEU A 130 3.10 0.27 -9.37
C LEU A 130 3.45 1.57 -8.65
N PRO A 131 3.83 2.64 -9.38
CA PRO A 131 4.12 3.93 -8.76
C PRO A 131 2.87 4.52 -8.11
N TYR A 132 3.05 5.56 -7.30
CA TYR A 132 1.95 6.31 -6.68
C TYR A 132 0.93 6.74 -7.75
N THR A 133 -0.22 6.06 -7.78
CA THR A 133 -1.23 6.17 -8.84
C THR A 133 -2.63 6.14 -8.22
N SER A 134 -3.55 6.97 -8.71
CA SER A 134 -4.93 6.97 -8.22
C SER A 134 -5.67 5.71 -8.68
N ILE A 135 -6.69 5.27 -7.92
CA ILE A 135 -7.55 4.15 -8.36
C ILE A 135 -8.18 4.46 -9.72
N GLN A 136 -8.58 5.70 -9.97
CA GLN A 136 -9.15 6.11 -11.25
C GLN A 136 -8.18 5.91 -12.42
N GLU A 137 -6.92 6.30 -12.27
CA GLU A 137 -5.88 6.09 -13.29
C GLU A 137 -5.59 4.61 -13.50
N ILE A 138 -5.52 3.82 -12.42
CA ILE A 138 -5.32 2.36 -12.51
C ILE A 138 -6.44 1.72 -13.33
N VAL A 139 -7.71 2.05 -13.02
CA VAL A 139 -8.86 1.52 -13.75
C VAL A 139 -8.80 1.92 -15.23
N ASN A 140 -8.43 3.16 -15.54
CA ASN A 140 -8.31 3.62 -16.92
C ASN A 140 -7.16 2.94 -17.68
N GLN A 141 -6.02 2.71 -17.01
CA GLN A 141 -4.83 2.15 -17.63
C GLN A 141 -4.97 0.66 -17.91
N TYR A 142 -5.46 -0.12 -16.93
CA TYR A 142 -5.48 -1.58 -17.02
C TYR A 142 -6.83 -2.16 -17.46
N GLN A 143 -7.90 -1.35 -17.49
CA GLN A 143 -9.28 -1.70 -17.87
C GLN A 143 -9.99 -2.69 -16.94
N ASP A 144 -9.31 -3.76 -16.52
CA ASP A 144 -9.82 -4.78 -15.61
C ASP A 144 -8.74 -5.34 -14.67
N ALA A 145 -9.20 -6.17 -13.73
CA ALA A 145 -8.32 -6.82 -12.74
C ALA A 145 -7.29 -7.77 -13.38
N ALA A 146 -7.61 -8.37 -14.54
CA ALA A 146 -6.72 -9.32 -15.19
C ALA A 146 -5.51 -8.59 -15.82
N GLY A 147 -5.72 -7.41 -16.41
CA GLY A 147 -4.65 -6.57 -16.93
C GLY A 147 -3.65 -6.16 -15.84
N LEU A 148 -4.13 -5.73 -14.68
CA LEU A 148 -3.26 -5.38 -13.55
C LEU A 148 -2.59 -6.63 -12.94
N GLU A 149 -3.30 -7.75 -12.83
CA GLU A 149 -2.74 -9.03 -12.37
C GLU A 149 -1.57 -9.48 -13.24
N GLN A 150 -1.72 -9.42 -14.56
CA GLN A 150 -0.68 -9.81 -15.50
C GLN A 150 0.57 -8.93 -15.33
N MET A 151 0.41 -7.61 -15.25
CA MET A 151 1.52 -6.68 -15.01
C MET A 151 2.25 -7.00 -13.70
N LEU A 152 1.50 -7.21 -12.60
CA LEU A 152 2.11 -7.54 -11.31
C LEU A 152 2.86 -8.87 -11.38
N ARG A 153 2.28 -9.92 -11.96
CA ARG A 153 2.95 -11.22 -12.14
C ARG A 153 4.26 -11.10 -12.91
N GLU A 154 4.25 -10.35 -14.01
CA GLU A 154 5.44 -10.13 -14.85
C GLU A 154 6.56 -9.37 -14.12
N LYS A 155 6.21 -8.41 -13.25
CA LYS A 155 7.23 -7.71 -12.47
C LYS A 155 7.72 -8.55 -11.28
N MET A 156 6.80 -9.20 -10.55
CA MET A 156 7.14 -10.04 -9.40
C MET A 156 7.98 -11.28 -9.77
N SER A 157 7.84 -11.80 -11.00
CA SER A 157 8.62 -12.96 -11.48
C SER A 157 10.08 -12.63 -11.79
N LYS A 158 10.43 -11.34 -11.95
CA LYS A 158 11.81 -10.89 -12.14
C LYS A 158 12.63 -10.90 -10.85
N LYS A 159 11.99 -11.13 -9.71
CA LYS A 159 12.57 -11.16 -8.37
C LYS A 159 12.41 -12.54 -7.77
N GLU A 160 13.48 -13.10 -7.24
CA GLU A 160 13.52 -14.48 -6.73
C GLU A 160 14.61 -14.68 -5.67
N GLY A 161 15.19 -13.59 -5.14
CA GLY A 161 16.30 -13.65 -4.20
C GLY A 161 15.87 -13.99 -2.77
N ALA A 162 16.74 -13.60 -1.84
CA ALA A 162 16.48 -13.66 -0.40
C ALA A 162 15.37 -12.66 0.00
N THR A 163 15.06 -12.51 1.29
CA THR A 163 13.90 -11.72 1.74
C THR A 163 14.29 -10.66 2.76
N ASP A 164 14.24 -9.38 2.36
CA ASP A 164 14.51 -8.22 3.20
C ASP A 164 13.22 -7.47 3.60
N ILE A 165 12.52 -8.00 4.62
CA ILE A 165 11.34 -7.34 5.19
C ILE A 165 11.72 -5.99 5.84
N ASN A 166 12.92 -5.88 6.43
CA ASN A 166 13.36 -4.67 7.13
C ASN A 166 13.47 -3.49 6.14
N GLN A 167 14.13 -3.71 5.01
CA GLN A 167 14.28 -2.68 3.98
C GLN A 167 12.94 -2.29 3.37
N ALA A 168 12.07 -3.27 3.07
CA ALA A 168 10.73 -3.00 2.56
C ALA A 168 9.90 -2.12 3.51
N LEU A 169 9.93 -2.43 4.82
CA LEU A 169 9.24 -1.64 5.83
C LEU A 169 9.85 -0.23 5.97
N SER A 170 11.18 -0.10 5.89
CA SER A 170 11.87 1.19 5.97
C SER A 170 11.47 2.13 4.81
N VAL A 171 11.46 1.63 3.58
CA VAL A 171 11.06 2.40 2.39
C VAL A 171 9.59 2.84 2.50
N ALA A 172 8.68 1.92 2.84
CA ALA A 172 7.27 2.25 3.03
C ALA A 172 7.06 3.24 4.17
N PHE A 173 7.82 3.14 5.26
CA PHE A 173 7.74 4.04 6.39
C PHE A 173 8.17 5.46 6.01
N ASN A 174 9.28 5.61 5.28
CA ASN A 174 9.75 6.91 4.82
C ASN A 174 8.71 7.60 3.94
N PHE A 175 8.16 6.87 2.95
CA PHE A 175 7.10 7.41 2.10
C PHE A 175 5.83 7.76 2.89
N THR A 176 5.45 6.92 3.86
CA THR A 176 4.31 7.17 4.77
C THR A 176 4.50 8.45 5.58
N GLN A 177 5.68 8.67 6.16
CA GLN A 177 5.97 9.89 6.92
C GLN A 177 5.89 11.13 6.03
N GLN A 178 6.48 11.08 4.83
CA GLN A 178 6.38 12.19 3.88
C GLN A 178 4.94 12.47 3.48
N PHE A 179 4.13 11.42 3.26
CA PHE A 179 2.72 11.57 2.95
C PHE A 179 1.95 12.24 4.10
N ILE A 180 2.09 11.72 5.33
CA ILE A 180 1.38 12.21 6.51
C ILE A 180 1.75 13.66 6.85
N ASN A 181 3.01 14.03 6.59
CA ASN A 181 3.52 15.38 6.84
C ASN A 181 3.26 16.36 5.67
N SER A 182 2.54 15.94 4.63
CA SER A 182 2.31 16.74 3.42
C SER A 182 3.60 17.25 2.76
N SER A 183 4.70 16.47 2.82
CA SER A 183 6.03 16.92 2.37
C SER A 183 6.45 16.40 0.99
N ILE A 184 5.55 15.71 0.28
CA ILE A 184 5.81 15.22 -1.08
C ILE A 184 5.59 16.38 -2.05
N ALA A 185 6.67 17.08 -2.42
CA ALA A 185 6.62 18.33 -3.18
C ALA A 185 5.85 18.20 -4.51
N ALA A 186 5.99 17.06 -5.18
CA ALA A 186 5.33 16.79 -6.46
C ALA A 186 3.80 16.71 -6.41
N LEU A 187 3.22 16.49 -5.22
CA LEU A 187 1.77 16.51 -5.00
C LEU A 187 1.26 17.94 -4.71
N GLY A 188 2.15 18.92 -4.60
CA GLY A 188 1.80 20.29 -4.27
C GLY A 188 1.18 20.43 -2.87
N ASN A 189 0.20 21.32 -2.74
CA ASN A 189 -0.50 21.55 -1.48
C ASN A 189 -1.64 20.53 -1.31
N TYR A 190 -1.37 19.42 -0.62
CA TYR A 190 -2.36 18.41 -0.26
C TYR A 190 -2.44 18.18 1.25
N LYS A 191 -3.54 17.56 1.69
CA LYS A 191 -3.69 17.09 3.07
C LYS A 191 -4.09 15.61 3.08
N PRO A 192 -3.47 14.78 3.95
CA PRO A 192 -3.97 13.45 4.24
C PRO A 192 -5.39 13.55 4.80
N ARG A 193 -6.30 12.74 4.24
CA ARG A 193 -7.63 12.55 4.80
C ARG A 193 -7.51 12.00 6.21
N ILE A 194 -8.26 12.57 7.15
CA ILE A 194 -8.33 12.07 8.52
C ILE A 194 -9.60 11.26 8.71
N GLN A 195 -9.47 10.12 9.36
CA GLN A 195 -10.56 9.23 9.68
C GLN A 195 -10.79 9.20 11.19
N SER A 196 -12.05 9.34 11.58
CA SER A 196 -12.50 9.08 12.95
C SER A 196 -12.84 7.60 13.12
N VAL A 197 -12.25 6.95 14.12
CA VAL A 197 -12.51 5.55 14.50
C VAL A 197 -12.99 5.52 15.93
N LEU A 198 -14.07 4.81 16.21
CA LEU A 198 -14.50 4.51 17.58
C LEU A 198 -13.96 3.13 17.98
N ASP A 199 -13.33 3.04 19.14
CA ASP A 199 -12.93 1.75 19.71
C ASP A 199 -14.05 1.08 20.52
N ASP A 200 -13.79 -0.14 20.99
CA ASP A 200 -14.72 -0.91 21.85
C ASP A 200 -15.10 -0.19 23.16
N ASN A 201 -14.32 0.81 23.58
CA ASN A 201 -14.59 1.64 24.75
C ASN A 201 -15.31 2.95 24.39
N MET A 202 -15.81 3.06 23.15
CA MET A 202 -16.45 4.27 22.61
C MET A 202 -15.54 5.50 22.58
N GLN A 203 -14.21 5.32 22.62
CA GLN A 203 -13.26 6.40 22.48
C GLN A 203 -13.01 6.71 21.01
N SER A 204 -13.05 8.00 20.66
CA SER A 204 -12.78 8.46 19.30
C SER A 204 -11.28 8.70 19.08
N HIS A 205 -10.76 8.03 18.07
CA HIS A 205 -9.40 8.14 17.56
C HIS A 205 -9.43 8.86 16.21
N GLN A 206 -8.51 9.80 16.00
CA GLN A 206 -8.31 10.46 14.71
C GLN A 206 -7.01 9.92 14.12
N ILE A 207 -7.11 9.24 12.98
CA ILE A 207 -5.96 8.63 12.31
C ILE A 207 -5.89 9.10 10.86
N PRO A 208 -4.69 9.33 10.31
CA PRO A 208 -4.53 9.50 8.86
C PRO A 208 -5.10 8.30 8.11
N ASN A 209 -5.75 8.54 6.97
CA ASN A 209 -6.23 7.52 6.06
C ASN A 209 -5.07 6.97 5.20
N VAL A 210 -4.08 6.44 5.89
CA VAL A 210 -2.93 5.75 5.33
C VAL A 210 -2.96 4.31 5.81
N ARG A 211 -2.69 3.36 4.92
CA ARG A 211 -2.61 1.93 5.25
C ARG A 211 -1.39 1.33 4.60
N VAL A 212 -0.70 0.46 5.34
CA VAL A 212 0.43 -0.33 4.85
C VAL A 212 0.07 -1.80 5.03
N LEU A 213 0.03 -2.54 3.92
CA LEU A 213 -0.34 -3.95 3.88
C LEU A 213 0.85 -4.77 3.38
N LEU A 214 1.34 -5.70 4.20
CA LEU A 214 2.45 -6.58 3.88
C LEU A 214 1.93 -7.98 3.50
N PHE A 215 2.18 -8.40 2.27
CA PHE A 215 1.85 -9.73 1.74
C PHE A 215 3.12 -10.58 1.69
N THR A 216 3.24 -11.58 2.55
CA THR A 216 4.46 -12.38 2.71
C THR A 216 4.14 -13.72 3.39
N ASP A 217 5.05 -14.69 3.28
CA ASP A 217 5.06 -15.89 4.13
C ASP A 217 5.92 -15.73 5.39
N GLY A 218 6.37 -14.50 5.67
CA GLY A 218 7.04 -14.10 6.89
C GLY A 218 8.48 -14.60 7.01
N GLU A 219 9.01 -15.29 6.00
CA GLU A 219 10.40 -15.72 6.00
C GLU A 219 11.32 -14.52 5.76
N HIS A 220 12.05 -14.08 6.79
CA HIS A 220 13.10 -13.08 6.65
C HIS A 220 14.47 -13.76 6.64
N TYR A 221 15.26 -13.49 5.59
CA TYR A 221 16.57 -14.08 5.40
C TYR A 221 17.37 -13.26 4.39
N LEU A 222 18.57 -12.79 4.75
CA LEU A 222 19.42 -11.98 3.87
C LEU A 222 20.61 -12.75 3.27
N GLY A 223 20.71 -14.05 3.51
CA GLY A 223 21.97 -14.77 3.35
C GLY A 223 22.77 -14.82 4.65
N GLU A 224 23.84 -15.62 4.67
CA GLU A 224 24.83 -15.64 5.77
C GLU A 224 24.25 -15.82 7.19
N ASP A 225 23.18 -16.59 7.33
CA ASP A 225 22.44 -16.81 8.58
C ASP A 225 21.80 -15.57 9.22
N ASP A 226 21.76 -14.41 8.54
CA ASP A 226 21.04 -13.25 9.05
C ASP A 226 19.53 -13.42 8.86
N ARG A 227 18.84 -13.52 10.00
CA ARG A 227 17.37 -13.63 10.13
C ARG A 227 16.83 -12.57 11.08
N THR A 228 17.60 -11.50 11.31
CA THR A 228 17.31 -10.49 12.32
C THR A 228 16.22 -9.55 11.83
N LEU A 229 15.01 -9.77 12.34
CA LEU A 229 13.88 -8.90 12.04
C LEU A 229 13.81 -7.75 13.05
N ASN A 230 13.87 -6.51 12.56
CA ASN A 230 13.81 -5.33 13.40
C ASN A 230 12.39 -5.07 13.91
N PRO A 231 12.22 -4.36 15.03
CA PRO A 231 10.90 -3.87 15.44
C PRO A 231 10.24 -3.06 14.33
N SER A 232 8.93 -3.24 14.16
CA SER A 232 8.18 -2.52 13.12
C SER A 232 8.30 -0.99 13.31
N PRO A 233 8.69 -0.24 12.26
CA PRO A 233 8.78 1.21 12.33
C PRO A 233 7.39 1.85 12.40
N PHE A 234 6.33 1.10 12.12
CA PHE A 234 4.95 1.57 12.12
C PHE A 234 4.27 1.48 13.48
N LYS A 235 5.00 1.19 14.56
CA LYS A 235 4.48 1.21 15.93
C LYS A 235 4.74 2.56 16.59
N ASN A 236 3.78 3.03 17.38
CA ASN A 236 3.84 4.29 18.14
C ASN A 236 4.12 5.53 17.27
N LEU A 237 3.60 5.54 16.02
CA LEU A 237 3.63 6.74 15.19
C LEU A 237 2.87 7.87 15.86
N LYS A 238 3.26 9.12 15.63
CA LYS A 238 2.59 10.28 16.24
C LYS A 238 1.83 11.09 15.20
N TYR A 239 0.54 11.30 15.43
CA TYR A 239 -0.26 12.27 14.70
C TYR A 239 -1.00 13.15 15.70
N ASN A 240 -0.80 14.47 15.63
CA ASN A 240 -1.31 15.44 16.60
C ASN A 240 -1.00 15.05 18.06
N GLY A 241 0.21 14.53 18.31
CA GLY A 241 0.68 14.13 19.64
C GLY A 241 0.11 12.81 20.16
N LYS A 242 -0.80 12.15 19.44
CA LYS A 242 -1.37 10.84 19.83
C LYS A 242 -0.66 9.70 19.10
N PRO A 243 -0.37 8.59 19.81
CA PRO A 243 0.21 7.40 19.19
C PRO A 243 -0.83 6.70 18.30
N PHE A 244 -0.40 6.15 17.18
CA PHE A 244 -1.18 5.26 16.33
C PHE A 244 -0.24 4.27 15.65
N ASP A 245 -0.77 3.11 15.24
CA ASP A 245 0.02 2.05 14.61
C ASP A 245 -0.49 1.79 13.18
N LEU A 246 0.42 1.55 12.22
CA LEU A 246 0.12 1.41 10.80
C LEU A 246 0.83 0.24 10.11
N LEU A 247 0.46 -1.00 10.39
CA LEU A 247 0.93 -2.15 9.61
C LEU A 247 -0.05 -3.30 9.73
N MET A 248 -0.63 -3.66 8.59
CA MET A 248 -1.44 -4.86 8.41
C MET A 248 -0.59 -5.91 7.69
N SER A 249 -0.89 -7.19 7.88
CA SER A 249 -0.28 -8.25 7.07
C SER A 249 -1.26 -9.29 6.56
N ALA A 250 -0.96 -9.82 5.38
CA ALA A 250 -1.55 -11.01 4.81
C ALA A 250 -0.46 -12.10 4.78
N TYR A 251 -0.56 -13.04 5.71
CA TYR A 251 0.39 -14.13 5.91
C TYR A 251 -0.01 -15.38 5.13
N TYR A 252 0.90 -15.91 4.31
CA TYR A 252 0.69 -17.12 3.51
C TYR A 252 1.54 -18.29 4.01
N GLY A 253 0.95 -19.13 4.86
CA GLY A 253 1.63 -20.26 5.48
C GLY A 253 0.84 -20.82 6.65
N ASN A 254 1.46 -21.73 7.40
CA ASN A 254 0.82 -22.35 8.57
C ASN A 254 1.16 -21.62 9.86
N SER A 255 0.26 -21.65 10.84
CA SER A 255 0.47 -21.01 12.16
C SER A 255 1.61 -21.61 13.00
N GLY A 256 2.15 -22.76 12.60
CA GLY A 256 3.29 -23.41 13.23
C GLY A 256 4.66 -22.98 12.70
N GLU A 257 4.71 -22.18 11.63
CA GLU A 257 5.96 -21.79 10.97
C GLU A 257 6.61 -20.58 11.66
N ASN A 258 7.94 -20.47 11.60
CA ASN A 258 8.66 -19.35 12.24
C ASN A 258 8.23 -17.98 11.68
N GLY A 259 8.01 -17.91 10.37
CA GLY A 259 7.55 -16.69 9.70
C GLY A 259 6.21 -16.17 10.25
N TYR A 260 5.33 -17.07 10.73
CA TYR A 260 4.06 -16.68 11.34
C TYR A 260 4.29 -15.79 12.57
N TYR A 261 5.13 -16.24 13.51
CA TYR A 261 5.38 -15.52 14.76
C TYR A 261 6.18 -14.24 14.52
N GLN A 262 7.17 -14.30 13.63
CA GLN A 262 7.97 -13.16 13.23
C GLN A 262 7.09 -12.04 12.65
N LEU A 263 6.28 -12.36 11.65
CA LEU A 263 5.40 -11.38 11.02
C LEU A 263 4.32 -10.88 11.99
N LYS A 264 3.73 -11.76 12.82
CA LYS A 264 2.73 -11.36 13.81
C LYS A 264 3.31 -10.39 14.85
N SER A 265 4.60 -10.50 15.18
CA SER A 265 5.27 -9.57 16.08
C SER A 265 5.44 -8.16 15.49
N LEU A 266 5.46 -8.03 14.16
CA LEU A 266 5.61 -6.75 13.46
C LEU A 266 4.30 -5.97 13.35
N VAL A 267 3.19 -6.67 13.13
CA VAL A 267 1.92 -5.98 12.84
C VAL A 267 1.46 -5.10 14.00
N SER A 268 0.59 -4.18 13.63
CA SER A 268 -0.06 -3.25 14.53
C SER A 268 -1.24 -3.86 15.27
N LYS A 269 -1.69 -3.22 16.34
CA LYS A 269 -3.00 -3.48 16.94
C LYS A 269 -4.10 -2.76 16.17
N CYS A 270 -5.29 -3.33 16.16
CA CYS A 270 -6.46 -2.72 15.55
C CYS A 270 -6.90 -1.47 16.35
N PRO A 271 -7.04 -0.29 15.73
CA PRO A 271 -7.49 0.92 16.43
C PRO A 271 -8.96 0.85 16.88
N ARG A 272 -9.76 -0.08 16.33
CA ARG A 272 -11.14 -0.33 16.77
C ARG A 272 -11.23 -1.39 17.86
N HIS A 273 -10.44 -2.46 17.72
CA HIS A 273 -10.40 -3.63 18.60
C HIS A 273 -8.98 -3.77 19.17
N PRO A 274 -8.55 -2.99 20.17
CA PRO A 274 -7.14 -2.92 20.60
C PRO A 274 -6.51 -4.26 21.02
N SER A 275 -7.34 -5.26 21.34
CA SER A 275 -6.90 -6.62 21.66
C SER A 275 -6.47 -7.43 20.42
N GLN A 276 -6.94 -7.05 19.23
CA GLN A 276 -6.74 -7.78 17.97
C GLN A 276 -5.52 -7.28 17.20
N ASP A 277 -4.75 -8.22 16.68
CA ASP A 277 -3.66 -7.94 15.74
C ASP A 277 -4.24 -7.64 14.34
N GLN A 278 -3.62 -6.71 13.62
CA GLN A 278 -3.90 -6.46 12.21
C GLN A 278 -3.24 -7.54 11.31
N PHE A 279 -3.42 -8.81 11.66
CA PHE A 279 -2.78 -9.98 11.06
C PHE A 279 -3.83 -10.90 10.44
N PHE A 280 -3.66 -11.24 9.17
CA PHE A 280 -4.60 -12.07 8.42
C PHE A 280 -3.90 -13.35 7.95
N LEU A 281 -4.38 -14.50 8.41
CA LEU A 281 -3.83 -15.83 8.09
C LEU A 281 -4.52 -16.44 6.87
N PHE A 282 -3.74 -16.80 5.85
CA PHE A 282 -4.16 -17.48 4.63
C PHE A 282 -3.50 -18.85 4.52
N ASP A 283 -3.95 -19.78 5.37
CA ASP A 283 -3.59 -21.20 5.42
C ASP A 283 -4.59 -22.10 4.68
N ASP A 284 -5.75 -21.56 4.27
CA ASP A 284 -6.83 -22.30 3.62
C ASP A 284 -7.47 -21.50 2.45
N PRO A 285 -7.79 -22.15 1.31
CA PRO A 285 -8.41 -21.48 0.16
C PRO A 285 -9.70 -20.71 0.49
N SER A 286 -10.51 -21.18 1.44
CA SER A 286 -11.76 -20.52 1.83
C SER A 286 -11.51 -19.14 2.45
N LYS A 287 -10.32 -18.90 3.02
CA LYS A 287 -9.95 -17.63 3.63
C LYS A 287 -9.57 -16.58 2.60
N VAL A 288 -9.25 -16.95 1.35
CA VAL A 288 -8.89 -16.02 0.26
C VAL A 288 -9.99 -15.00 0.00
N ALA A 289 -11.25 -15.35 0.21
CA ALA A 289 -12.37 -14.40 0.08
C ALA A 289 -12.20 -13.17 1.00
N ASN A 290 -11.52 -13.30 2.13
CA ASN A 290 -11.24 -12.21 3.07
C ASN A 290 -10.22 -11.18 2.50
N LEU A 291 -9.41 -11.55 1.49
CA LEU A 291 -8.50 -10.62 0.79
C LEU A 291 -9.26 -9.52 0.05
N LYS A 292 -10.45 -9.81 -0.48
CA LYS A 292 -11.29 -8.78 -1.08
C LYS A 292 -11.75 -7.76 -0.05
N GLY A 293 -11.97 -8.21 1.19
CA GLY A 293 -12.22 -7.35 2.34
C GLY A 293 -11.04 -6.41 2.58
N LEU A 294 -9.82 -6.94 2.65
CA LEU A 294 -8.56 -6.20 2.89
C LEU A 294 -8.34 -4.96 2.03
N PHE A 295 -8.82 -4.94 0.80
CA PHE A 295 -8.71 -3.75 -0.05
C PHE A 295 -9.79 -2.70 0.19
N ARG A 296 -11.02 -3.12 0.51
CA ARG A 296 -12.06 -2.20 1.00
C ARG A 296 -11.61 -1.51 2.29
N MET A 297 -10.90 -2.26 3.13
CA MET A 297 -10.30 -1.79 4.38
C MET A 297 -9.22 -0.71 4.17
N ALA A 298 -8.48 -0.79 3.07
CA ALA A 298 -7.44 0.17 2.72
C ALA A 298 -7.98 1.52 2.19
N SER A 299 -9.30 1.63 1.95
CA SER A 299 -9.91 2.77 1.25
C SER A 299 -11.12 3.40 1.96
N GLY A 300 -11.52 2.89 3.13
CA GLY A 300 -12.74 3.31 3.84
C GLY A 300 -12.65 3.23 5.37
N ALA A 301 -13.76 3.53 6.05
CA ALA A 301 -13.77 3.74 7.50
C ALA A 301 -13.75 2.46 8.36
N SER A 302 -13.69 1.29 7.74
CA SER A 302 -14.00 0.02 8.38
C SER A 302 -12.97 -1.02 8.01
N GLY A 303 -12.63 -1.88 8.97
CA GLY A 303 -11.79 -3.03 8.71
C GLY A 303 -10.31 -2.79 9.02
N PHE A 304 -9.90 -3.10 10.23
CA PHE A 304 -8.50 -3.01 10.63
C PHE A 304 -7.94 -4.37 11.03
N CYS A 305 -8.80 -5.34 11.32
CA CYS A 305 -8.44 -6.69 11.73
C CYS A 305 -9.48 -7.69 11.25
N PRO A 306 -9.23 -9.01 11.42
CA PRO A 306 -10.20 -10.05 11.07
C PRO A 306 -11.59 -9.83 11.71
N HIS A 307 -11.65 -9.32 12.95
CA HIS A 307 -12.93 -9.08 13.63
C HIS A 307 -13.76 -8.01 12.94
N CYS A 308 -13.13 -6.90 12.53
CA CYS A 308 -13.82 -5.85 11.77
C CYS A 308 -14.41 -6.38 10.45
N LEU A 309 -13.74 -7.34 9.79
CA LEU A 309 -14.25 -7.94 8.54
C LEU A 309 -15.54 -8.74 8.80
N VAL A 310 -15.58 -9.52 9.87
CA VAL A 310 -16.76 -10.31 10.25
C VAL A 310 -17.96 -9.39 10.51
N GLU A 311 -17.77 -8.34 11.31
CA GLU A 311 -18.82 -7.36 11.60
C GLU A 311 -19.37 -6.68 10.33
N SER A 312 -18.48 -6.34 9.39
CA SER A 312 -18.87 -5.74 8.12
C SER A 312 -19.66 -6.71 7.22
N GLY A 313 -19.40 -8.01 7.32
CA GLY A 313 -20.12 -9.06 6.59
C GLY A 313 -21.49 -9.37 7.20
N THR A 314 -21.65 -9.26 8.52
CA THR A 314 -22.95 -9.39 9.20
C THR A 314 -23.86 -8.20 8.93
N ALA A 315 -23.33 -6.98 8.89
CA ALA A 315 -24.12 -5.77 8.63
C ALA A 315 -24.76 -5.72 7.22
N ILE A 316 -24.25 -6.48 6.24
CA ILE A 316 -24.81 -6.56 4.88
C ILE A 316 -25.99 -7.55 4.81
N ARG A 317 -26.20 -8.40 5.83
CA ARG A 317 -27.34 -9.34 5.88
C ARG A 317 -28.60 -8.77 6.54
N ASP A 318 -28.47 -7.63 7.23
CA ASP A 318 -29.56 -6.99 7.98
C ASP A 318 -30.08 -5.70 7.31
N ILE A 319 -29.85 -5.52 5.99
CA ILE A 319 -30.45 -4.46 5.16
C ILE A 319 -31.18 -5.08 3.97
#